data_AF-A0A2M8EAL9-F1
#
_entry.id   AF-A0A2M8EAL9-F1
#
_cell.length_a   1.000
_cell.length_b   1.000
_cell.length_c   1.000
_cell.angle_alpha   90.00
_cell.angle_beta   90.00
_cell.angle_gamma   90.00
#
_symmetry.space_group_name_H-M   'P 1'
#
loop_
_entity.id
_entity.type
_entity.pdbx_description
1 polymer ?
#
loop_
_entity_poly.entity_id
_entity_poly.type
_entity_poly.pdbx_seq_one_letter_code
_entity_poly.pdbx_strand_id
1 'polypeptide(L)'
;MTPQDFITKWGPGGPAFELNERQGAQPHFIDLCQLLGVPLPGSVGDYIFEQDTLVLGEARGYADVFYRDHFAWENKAPGKNL
;
A
#
# COMPACT_ATOMS: atom_id res chain seq x y z
N MET A 1 10.57 7.49 -9.45
CA MET A 1 10.08 8.64 -8.67
C MET A 1 11.22 9.18 -7.82
N THR A 2 11.36 10.50 -7.63
CA THR A 2 12.34 11.04 -6.64
C THR A 2 11.72 11.17 -5.25
N PRO A 3 12.51 11.23 -4.16
CA PRO A 3 11.96 11.47 -2.82
C PRO A 3 11.16 12.78 -2.74
N GLN A 4 11.60 13.82 -3.45
CA GLN A 4 10.92 15.12 -3.47
C GLN A 4 9.54 15.00 -4.13
N ASP A 5 9.44 14.30 -5.27
CA ASP A 5 8.16 14.08 -5.96
C ASP A 5 7.19 13.27 -5.08
N PHE A 6 7.70 12.26 -4.38
CA PHE A 6 6.90 11.43 -3.48
C PHE A 6 6.29 12.28 -2.36
N ILE A 7 7.13 13.08 -1.67
CA ILE A 7 6.68 13.97 -0.60
C ILE A 7 5.71 15.03 -1.13
N THR A 8 5.98 15.62 -2.29
CA THR A 8 5.09 16.62 -2.90
C THR A 8 3.73 16.02 -3.27
N LYS A 9 3.67 14.76 -3.70
CA LYS A 9 2.42 14.09 -4.06
C LYS A 9 1.59 13.70 -2.83
N TRP A 10 2.23 13.05 -1.86
CA TRP A 10 1.57 12.35 -0.74
C TRP A 10 1.56 13.12 0.58
N GLY A 11 2.42 14.14 0.73
CA GLY A 11 2.49 14.98 1.92
C GLY A 11 1.36 16.02 2.01
N PRO A 12 1.24 16.73 3.16
CA PRO A 12 0.21 17.74 3.38
C PRO A 12 0.13 18.79 2.26
N GLY A 13 -1.08 19.03 1.76
CA GLY A 13 -1.32 19.95 0.63
C GLY A 13 -0.95 19.40 -0.75
N GLY A 14 -0.42 18.17 -0.81
CA GLY A 14 -0.18 17.43 -2.04
C GLY A 14 -1.49 16.92 -2.67
N PRO A 15 -1.49 16.66 -3.98
CA PRO A 15 -2.69 16.23 -4.72
C PRO A 15 -3.28 14.90 -4.25
N ALA A 16 -2.51 14.07 -3.53
CA ALA A 16 -2.96 12.77 -3.06
C ALA A 16 -3.22 12.72 -1.53
N PHE A 17 -3.01 13.82 -0.81
CA PHE A 17 -3.12 13.87 0.65
C PHE A 17 -4.52 13.53 1.17
N GLU A 18 -5.57 13.97 0.47
CA GLU A 18 -6.96 13.78 0.89
C GLU A 18 -7.59 12.49 0.33
N LEU A 19 -6.80 11.62 -0.33
CA LEU A 19 -7.31 10.33 -0.79
C LEU A 19 -7.65 9.45 0.41
N ASN A 20 -8.82 8.82 0.37
CA ASN A 20 -9.18 7.82 1.37
C ASN A 20 -8.38 6.51 1.17
N GLU A 21 -8.48 5.59 2.12
CA GLU A 21 -7.73 4.33 2.17
C GLU A 21 -7.76 3.58 0.83
N ARG A 22 -8.96 3.32 0.32
CA ARG A 22 -9.15 2.57 -0.92
C ARG A 22 -8.58 3.29 -2.14
N GLN A 23 -8.68 4.62 -2.17
CA GLN A 23 -8.17 5.41 -3.30
C GLN A 23 -6.64 5.55 -3.26
N GLY A 24 -6.05 5.64 -2.07
CA GLY A 24 -4.62 5.89 -1.87
C GLY A 24 -3.76 4.63 -1.87
N ALA A 25 -4.30 3.49 -1.41
CA ALA A 25 -3.50 2.30 -1.09
C ALA A 25 -2.60 1.81 -2.23
N GLN A 26 -3.19 1.43 -3.36
CA GLN A 26 -2.44 0.92 -4.51
C GLN A 26 -1.50 1.97 -5.13
N PRO A 27 -1.96 3.19 -5.50
CA PRO A 27 -1.07 4.18 -6.11
C PRO A 27 0.06 4.64 -5.18
N HIS A 28 -0.18 4.76 -3.87
CA HIS A 28 0.87 5.09 -2.89
C HIS A 28 1.96 4.02 -2.88
N PHE A 29 1.55 2.75 -2.83
CA PHE A 29 2.49 1.66 -2.77
C PHE A 29 3.28 1.47 -4.07
N ILE A 30 2.66 1.70 -5.23
CA ILE A 30 3.34 1.71 -6.53
C ILE A 30 4.41 2.79 -6.56
N ASP A 31 4.08 4.01 -6.15
CA ASP A 31 5.02 5.13 -6.09
C ASP A 31 6.17 4.85 -5.11
N LEU A 32 5.89 4.17 -4.00
CA LEU A 32 6.90 3.76 -3.03
C LEU A 32 7.86 2.73 -3.63
N CYS A 33 7.34 1.75 -4.37
CA CYS A 33 8.18 0.79 -5.08
C CYS A 33 9.08 1.47 -6.12
N GLN A 34 8.53 2.43 -6.88
CA GLN A 34 9.28 3.21 -7.86
C GLN A 34 10.33 4.13 -7.22
N LEU A 35 10.08 4.63 -6.01
CA LEU A 35 11.03 5.41 -5.24
C LEU A 35 12.21 4.55 -4.76
N LEU A 36 11.91 3.34 -4.29
CA LEU A 36 12.89 2.39 -3.76
C LEU A 36 13.60 1.57 -4.84
N GLY A 37 13.10 1.59 -6.09
CA GLY A 37 13.64 0.79 -7.19
C GLY A 37 13.40 -0.70 -7.04
N VAL A 38 12.30 -1.10 -6.38
CA VAL A 38 11.92 -2.51 -6.14
C VAL A 38 10.78 -2.95 -7.07
N PRO A 39 10.57 -4.27 -7.26
CA PRO A 39 9.46 -4.78 -8.06
C PRO A 39 8.09 -4.26 -7.60
N LEU A 40 7.12 -4.25 -8.51
CA LEU A 40 5.73 -3.92 -8.19
C LEU A 40 4.96 -5.17 -7.76
N PRO A 41 3.92 -5.06 -6.92
CA PRO A 41 2.97 -6.15 -6.76
C PRO A 41 2.41 -6.56 -8.13
N GLY A 42 2.32 -7.86 -8.39
CA GLY A 42 1.94 -8.48 -9.65
C GLY A 42 3.10 -8.78 -10.60
N SER A 43 4.33 -8.34 -10.28
CA SER A 43 5.49 -8.55 -11.17
C SER A 43 6.36 -9.75 -10.80
N VAL A 44 6.28 -10.27 -9.57
CA VAL A 44 7.09 -11.40 -9.08
C VAL A 44 6.33 -12.25 -8.08
N GLY A 45 6.39 -13.58 -8.23
CA GLY A 45 5.90 -14.56 -7.25
C GLY A 45 4.50 -14.25 -6.68
N ASP A 46 4.36 -14.49 -5.38
CA ASP A 46 3.14 -14.23 -4.61
C ASP A 46 3.19 -12.83 -3.95
N TYR A 47 3.49 -11.83 -4.76
CA TYR A 47 3.46 -10.41 -4.38
C TYR A 47 2.28 -9.74 -5.10
N ILE A 48 1.21 -9.41 -4.39
CA ILE A 48 -0.07 -9.01 -4.98
C ILE A 48 -0.76 -7.91 -4.17
N PHE A 49 -1.68 -7.20 -4.83
CA PHE A 49 -2.65 -6.35 -4.16
C PHE A 49 -3.85 -7.15 -3.70
N GLU A 50 -4.51 -6.68 -2.64
CA GLU A 50 -5.83 -7.14 -2.19
C GLU A 50 -5.89 -8.64 -1.91
N GLN A 51 -5.27 -9.06 -0.80
CA GLN A 51 -5.30 -10.44 -0.34
C GLN A 51 -6.22 -10.58 0.87
N ASP A 52 -7.32 -11.31 0.69
CA ASP A 52 -8.13 -11.81 1.81
C ASP A 52 -7.34 -12.87 2.56
N THR A 53 -7.30 -12.76 3.89
CA THR A 53 -6.81 -13.84 4.77
C THR A 53 -8.00 -14.47 5.49
N LEU A 54 -8.16 -15.77 5.28
CA LEU A 54 -9.08 -16.58 6.06
C LEU A 54 -8.30 -17.27 7.18
N VAL A 55 -8.40 -16.74 8.39
CA VAL A 55 -7.98 -17.47 9.60
C VAL A 55 -9.23 -18.16 10.15
N LEU A 56 -9.24 -19.49 10.14
CA LEU A 56 -10.36 -20.28 10.65
C LEU A 56 -10.53 -20.03 12.15
N GLY A 57 -11.66 -19.44 12.54
CA GLY A 57 -11.99 -19.13 13.94
C GLY A 57 -11.77 -17.67 14.35
N GLU A 58 -11.25 -16.82 13.47
CA GLU A 58 -11.07 -15.38 13.69
C GLU A 58 -11.82 -14.54 12.64
N ALA A 59 -11.89 -13.22 12.85
CA ALA A 59 -12.37 -12.30 11.83
C ALA A 59 -11.48 -12.39 10.59
N ARG A 60 -12.09 -12.31 9.39
CA ARG A 60 -11.32 -12.26 8.13
C ARG A 60 -10.40 -11.03 8.17
N GLY A 61 -9.09 -11.27 8.04
CA GLY A 61 -8.11 -10.19 7.87
C GLY A 61 -7.98 -9.83 6.40
N TYR A 62 -7.59 -8.61 6.11
CA TYR A 62 -7.37 -8.12 4.75
C TYR A 62 -5.96 -7.54 4.64
N ALA A 63 -5.35 -7.66 3.47
CA ALA A 63 -4.10 -6.97 3.18
C ALA A 63 -4.25 -6.20 1.88
N ASP A 64 -4.03 -4.89 1.91
CA ASP A 64 -3.95 -4.07 0.70
C ASP A 64 -2.80 -4.53 -0.19
N VAL A 65 -1.68 -4.92 0.43
CA VAL A 65 -0.54 -5.53 -0.26
C VAL A 65 -0.04 -6.73 0.52
N PHE A 66 0.16 -7.84 -0.19
CA PHE A 66 0.68 -9.08 0.38
C PHE A 66 1.89 -9.53 -0.40
N TYR A 67 2.96 -9.88 0.30
CA TYR A 67 4.10 -10.57 -0.26
C TYR A 67 4.43 -11.77 0.61
N ARG A 68 4.16 -12.98 0.09
CA ARG A 68 4.38 -14.24 0.82
C ARG A 68 5.79 -14.29 1.42
N ASP A 69 5.86 -14.68 2.70
CA ASP A 69 7.09 -14.82 3.48
C ASP A 69 7.90 -13.51 3.67
N HIS A 70 7.31 -12.35 3.35
CA HIS A 70 7.93 -11.04 3.51
C HIS A 70 7.05 -10.11 4.37
N PHE A 71 5.83 -9.80 3.94
CA PHE A 71 4.94 -8.90 4.67
C PHE A 71 3.46 -9.01 4.24
N ALA A 72 2.59 -8.50 5.10
CA ALA A 72 1.23 -8.06 4.77
C ALA A 72 1.10 -6.60 5.19
N TRP A 73 0.49 -5.77 4.34
CA TRP A 73 0.42 -4.32 4.51
C TRP A 73 -1.03 -3.86 4.37
N GLU A 74 -1.47 -3.03 5.32
CA GLU A 74 -2.70 -2.22 5.20
C GLU A 74 -2.34 -0.73 5.16
N ASN A 75 -2.98 0.01 4.25
CA ASN A 75 -2.87 1.46 4.16
C ASN A 75 -4.01 2.12 4.94
N LYS A 76 -3.67 3.23 5.60
CA LYS A 76 -4.63 4.08 6.31
C LYS A 76 -4.61 5.49 5.74
N ALA A 77 -5.77 6.13 5.76
CA ALA A 77 -5.87 7.54 5.38
C ALA A 77 -5.14 8.38 6.45
N PRO A 78 -4.62 9.57 6.10
CA PRO A 78 -3.96 10.42 7.07
C PRO A 78 -4.82 10.67 8.32
N GLY A 79 -4.22 10.47 9.50
CA GLY A 79 -4.90 10.64 10.78
C GLY A 79 -5.84 9.51 11.20
N LYS A 80 -5.83 8.37 10.52
CA LYS A 80 -6.56 7.15 10.91
C LYS A 80 -5.65 6.12 11.57
N ASN A 81 -6.23 5.28 12.43
CA ASN A 81 -5.56 4.15 13.09
C ASN A 81 -6.17 2.83 12.61
N LEU A 82 -5.38 1.77 12.71
CA LEU A 82 -5.82 0.37 12.62
C LEU A 82 -6.76 0.02 13.78
#